data_AF-A0A9Q1L065-F1
#
_entry.id   AF-A0A9Q1L065-F1
#
_cell.length_a   1.000
_cell.length_b   1.000
_cell.length_c   1.000
_cell.angle_alpha   90.00
_cell.angle_beta   90.00
_cell.angle_gamma   90.00
#
_symmetry.space_group_name_H-M   'P 1'
#
loop_
_entity.id
_entity.type
_entity.pdbx_description
1 polymer ?
#
loop_
_entity_poly.entity_id
_entity_poly.type
_entity_poly.pdbx_seq_one_letter_code
_entity_poly.pdbx_strand_id
1 'polypeptide(L)'
;MISNASSQSELIHSNPSSQSMVYRVPGFDPDEIDYIAGQTFRRYTLSPTSNVRRTGNGTCIVWFRNDLRVLDNQALFKAWVSSDSVLPVYCVDPRLFGATYYFGLPKTGALRAQFLVECLADLRKNLQKYGLDLLIRHGKPEEVLPSLAESFGAHTIYAHNETCSEELRIEARLLKALQKLSLPSTPVMFARILQSVESKCMVRSCIKTPASLGPPPKVEDWGSIPSLDQFELQHQKASRPRLSICRGRKCIVEQSARVLLEEGGPRRLEHKWSQDPKLFESWREGKTGYPLIDANMKELSATGFMSNRGRQIVCSFLVRDMGIDWRMGAEWFETCLLDYDPCSNYGNWTYGAGVGNDPREDRYFSIPKQAQVYDPDGEYVAYWLPELRRLPKDKQHFPGFSYLKPVVPLKYGNPTKQGGQSTAAPSRKHSKFASGHGKPHRG
;
A
#
# COMPACT_ATOMS: atom_id res chain seq x y z
N MET A 1 -52.94 53.89 14.27
CA MET A 1 -51.87 53.87 13.24
C MET A 1 -50.65 53.16 13.79
N ILE A 2 -50.65 51.83 13.79
CA ILE A 2 -49.44 51.00 13.93
C ILE A 2 -49.70 49.80 13.00
N SER A 3 -49.02 49.78 11.86
CA SER A 3 -49.15 48.75 10.82
C SER A 3 -48.00 47.74 10.95
N ASN A 4 -48.36 46.48 11.17
CA ASN A 4 -47.45 45.33 11.14
C ASN A 4 -46.87 45.12 9.73
N ALA A 5 -45.54 45.07 9.63
CA ALA A 5 -44.84 44.57 8.46
C ALA A 5 -44.60 43.07 8.63
N SER A 6 -45.25 42.25 7.79
CA SER A 6 -44.96 40.84 7.62
C SER A 6 -44.11 40.68 6.36
N SER A 7 -42.83 40.38 6.54
CA SER A 7 -41.90 40.09 5.45
C SER A 7 -42.11 38.66 4.95
N GLN A 8 -42.48 38.54 3.68
CA GLN A 8 -42.58 37.28 2.95
C GLN A 8 -41.19 36.65 2.83
N SER A 9 -41.03 35.44 3.38
CA SER A 9 -39.86 34.59 3.12
C SER A 9 -40.07 33.84 1.81
N GLU A 10 -39.29 34.17 0.78
CA GLU A 10 -39.19 33.40 -0.45
C GLU A 10 -38.68 31.99 -0.15
N LEU A 11 -39.51 31.00 -0.45
CA LEU A 11 -39.15 29.58 -0.46
C LEU A 11 -38.19 29.32 -1.61
N ILE A 12 -36.89 29.36 -1.32
CA ILE A 12 -35.86 28.83 -2.22
C ILE A 12 -36.03 27.31 -2.26
N HIS A 13 -36.64 26.81 -3.34
CA HIS A 13 -36.62 25.38 -3.67
C HIS A 13 -35.16 24.94 -3.90
N SER A 14 -34.57 24.32 -2.89
CA SER A 14 -33.28 23.63 -3.01
C SER A 14 -33.45 22.42 -3.92
N ASN A 15 -32.92 22.52 -5.13
CA ASN A 15 -32.75 21.40 -6.07
C ASN A 15 -31.92 20.29 -5.37
N PRO A 16 -32.36 19.01 -5.31
CA PRO A 16 -31.56 17.94 -4.73
C PRO A 16 -30.46 17.51 -5.72
N SER A 17 -29.47 18.38 -5.93
CA SER A 17 -28.35 18.13 -6.83
C SER A 17 -27.34 17.15 -6.20
N SER A 18 -27.43 15.88 -6.62
CA SER A 18 -26.38 14.84 -6.57
C SER A 18 -25.47 14.83 -5.34
N GLN A 19 -25.94 14.29 -4.21
CA GLN A 19 -25.02 13.80 -3.19
C GLN A 19 -24.20 12.64 -3.80
N SER A 20 -22.88 12.78 -3.87
CA SER A 20 -22.00 11.70 -4.31
C SER A 20 -22.10 10.55 -3.30
N MET A 21 -22.61 9.40 -3.74
CA MET A 21 -22.75 8.22 -2.90
C MET A 21 -21.36 7.72 -2.48
N VAL A 22 -21.09 7.68 -1.18
CA VAL A 22 -19.86 7.13 -0.60
C VAL A 22 -20.08 5.64 -0.37
N TYR A 23 -19.36 4.80 -1.11
CA TYR A 23 -19.31 3.36 -0.84
C TYR A 23 -18.39 3.11 0.35
N ARG A 24 -18.81 2.27 1.30
CA ARG A 24 -17.94 1.74 2.37
C ARG A 24 -17.43 0.38 1.94
N VAL A 25 -16.18 0.06 2.30
CA VAL A 25 -15.60 -1.26 2.07
C VAL A 25 -15.06 -1.80 3.40
N PRO A 26 -15.45 -3.01 3.82
CA PRO A 26 -16.57 -3.79 3.26
C PRO A 26 -17.90 -3.03 3.41
N GLY A 27 -18.89 -3.37 2.58
CA GLY A 27 -20.21 -2.71 2.57
C GLY A 27 -21.14 -3.11 3.72
N PHE A 28 -20.60 -3.73 4.77
CA PHE A 28 -21.34 -4.20 5.95
C PHE A 28 -21.45 -3.10 7.00
N ASP A 29 -22.49 -3.17 7.83
CA ASP A 29 -22.57 -2.33 9.03
C ASP A 29 -21.61 -2.85 10.14
N PRO A 30 -21.33 -2.03 11.18
CA PRO A 30 -20.39 -2.43 12.24
C PRO A 30 -20.78 -3.69 13.01
N ASP A 31 -22.08 -3.95 13.19
CA ASP A 31 -22.57 -5.11 13.96
C ASP A 31 -22.41 -6.40 13.14
N GLU A 32 -22.67 -6.34 11.84
CA GLU A 32 -22.37 -7.42 10.89
C GLU A 32 -20.87 -7.75 10.86
N ILE A 33 -19.99 -6.73 10.85
CA ILE A 33 -18.54 -6.92 10.87
C ILE A 33 -18.11 -7.64 12.15
N ASP A 34 -18.60 -7.21 13.32
CA ASP A 34 -18.28 -7.83 14.60
C ASP A 34 -18.81 -9.29 14.67
N TYR A 35 -19.99 -9.56 14.13
CA TYR A 35 -20.54 -10.91 14.03
C TYR A 35 -19.68 -11.83 13.15
N ILE A 36 -19.35 -11.39 11.94
CA ILE A 36 -18.53 -12.15 10.98
C ILE A 36 -17.12 -12.39 11.56
N ALA A 37 -16.53 -11.38 12.19
CA ALA A 37 -15.24 -11.49 12.86
C ALA A 37 -15.32 -12.55 13.97
N GLY A 38 -16.34 -12.50 14.84
CA GLY A 38 -16.56 -13.48 15.90
C GLY A 38 -16.66 -14.92 15.39
N GLN A 39 -17.42 -15.15 14.32
CA GLN A 39 -17.52 -16.48 13.68
C GLN A 39 -16.18 -16.95 13.12
N THR A 40 -15.42 -16.03 12.52
CA THR A 40 -14.09 -16.33 11.96
C THR A 40 -13.10 -16.67 13.07
N PHE A 41 -13.05 -15.90 14.15
CA PHE A 41 -12.22 -16.22 15.32
C PHE A 41 -12.55 -17.60 15.88
N ARG A 42 -13.83 -17.94 16.06
CA ARG A 42 -14.26 -19.28 16.53
C ARG A 42 -13.77 -20.40 15.60
N ARG A 43 -13.91 -20.23 14.28
CA ARG A 43 -13.45 -21.22 13.28
C ARG A 43 -11.94 -21.47 13.31
N TYR A 44 -11.17 -20.45 13.69
CA TYR A 44 -9.69 -20.51 13.71
C TYR A 44 -9.10 -20.57 15.13
N THR A 45 -9.93 -20.78 16.15
CA THR A 45 -9.49 -21.06 17.51
C THR A 45 -9.06 -22.53 17.63
N LEU A 46 -8.03 -22.80 18.44
CA LEU A 46 -7.58 -24.16 18.76
C LEU A 46 -8.70 -24.95 19.44
N SER A 47 -8.84 -26.22 19.07
CA SER A 47 -9.75 -27.14 19.75
C SER A 47 -9.34 -27.28 21.23
N PRO A 48 -10.31 -27.39 22.17
CA PRO A 48 -10.02 -27.72 23.57
C PRO A 48 -9.24 -29.03 23.75
N THR A 49 -9.33 -29.95 22.78
CA THR A 49 -8.60 -31.22 22.76
C THR A 49 -7.17 -31.11 22.21
N SER A 50 -6.69 -29.90 21.90
CA SER A 50 -5.33 -29.69 21.41
C SER A 50 -4.29 -29.95 22.49
N ASN A 51 -3.21 -30.66 22.13
CA ASN A 51 -2.06 -30.90 23.02
C ASN A 51 -1.12 -29.68 23.15
N VAL A 52 -1.41 -28.57 22.46
CA VAL A 52 -0.58 -27.36 22.53
C VAL A 52 -0.78 -26.68 23.88
N ARG A 53 0.30 -26.59 24.67
CA ARG A 53 0.34 -25.93 25.97
C ARG A 53 1.42 -24.85 25.99
N ARG A 54 1.27 -23.89 26.90
CA ARG A 54 2.36 -22.97 27.26
C ARG A 54 3.43 -23.77 27.98
N THR A 55 4.68 -23.67 27.54
CA THR A 55 5.80 -24.45 28.09
C THR A 55 6.94 -23.58 28.61
N GLY A 56 6.96 -22.29 28.27
CA GLY A 56 7.98 -21.35 28.76
C GLY A 56 7.50 -20.48 29.92
N ASN A 57 8.44 -19.73 30.47
CA ASN A 57 8.30 -18.98 31.71
C ASN A 57 8.81 -17.55 31.49
N GLY A 58 8.33 -16.60 32.28
CA GLY A 58 8.72 -15.19 32.18
C GLY A 58 8.02 -14.45 31.04
N THR A 59 8.45 -13.21 30.82
CA THR A 59 7.80 -12.28 29.89
C THR A 59 8.41 -12.31 28.49
N CYS A 60 7.56 -12.39 27.47
CA CYS A 60 7.91 -12.12 26.08
C CYS A 60 7.27 -10.82 25.59
N ILE A 61 7.98 -10.08 24.74
CA ILE A 61 7.42 -8.95 23.99
C ILE A 61 7.06 -9.42 22.59
N VAL A 62 5.89 -9.02 22.09
CA VAL A 62 5.50 -9.16 20.68
C VAL A 62 5.47 -7.78 20.05
N TRP A 63 6.45 -7.48 19.21
CA TRP A 63 6.55 -6.22 18.49
C TRP A 63 5.75 -6.30 17.18
N PHE A 64 4.61 -5.62 17.16
CA PHE A 64 3.74 -5.47 15.99
C PHE A 64 4.25 -4.37 15.04
N ARG A 65 4.16 -4.64 13.74
CA ARG A 65 4.57 -3.77 12.62
C ARG A 65 3.44 -3.75 11.56
N ASN A 66 3.68 -4.32 10.38
CA ASN A 66 2.69 -4.48 9.30
C ASN A 66 1.86 -5.78 9.41
N ASP A 67 1.84 -6.39 10.59
CA ASP A 67 1.22 -7.66 10.93
C ASP A 67 0.13 -7.51 12.00
N LEU A 68 -0.64 -6.41 11.92
CA LEU A 68 -1.68 -5.98 12.87
C LEU A 68 -2.89 -6.93 12.91
N ARG A 69 -2.68 -8.18 13.35
CA ARG A 69 -3.71 -9.23 13.43
C ARG A 69 -3.39 -10.23 14.54
N VAL A 70 -4.45 -10.83 15.08
CA VAL A 70 -4.36 -11.95 16.03
C VAL A 70 -4.34 -13.31 15.31
N LEU A 71 -5.17 -13.48 14.28
CA LEU A 71 -5.26 -14.74 13.54
C LEU A 71 -4.01 -14.99 12.70
N ASP A 72 -3.59 -16.27 12.65
CA ASP A 72 -2.45 -16.74 11.85
C ASP A 72 -1.19 -15.87 12.06
N ASN A 73 -0.93 -15.52 13.31
CA ASN A 73 0.23 -14.71 13.70
C ASN A 73 1.28 -15.60 14.39
N GLN A 74 2.34 -15.92 13.64
CA GLN A 74 3.39 -16.81 14.13
C GLN A 74 4.22 -16.18 15.26
N ALA A 75 4.47 -14.88 15.22
CA ALA A 75 5.22 -14.17 16.27
C ALA A 75 4.45 -14.23 17.59
N LEU A 76 3.15 -13.91 17.55
CA LEU A 76 2.26 -13.99 18.70
C LEU A 76 2.14 -15.41 19.26
N PHE A 77 1.96 -16.40 18.38
CA PHE A 77 1.85 -17.80 18.80
C PHE A 77 3.14 -18.32 19.44
N LYS A 78 4.31 -18.02 18.85
CA LYS A 78 5.60 -18.43 19.41
C LYS A 78 5.85 -17.79 20.77
N ALA A 79 5.57 -16.49 20.92
CA ALA A 79 5.67 -15.80 22.19
C ALA A 79 4.79 -16.45 23.26
N TRP A 80 3.53 -16.77 22.93
CA TRP A 80 2.62 -17.41 23.87
C TRP A 80 3.08 -18.81 24.32
N VAL A 81 3.63 -19.63 23.40
CA VAL A 81 4.16 -20.96 23.77
C VAL A 81 5.39 -20.84 24.69
N SER A 82 6.27 -19.85 24.44
CA SER A 82 7.56 -19.72 25.11
C SER A 82 7.58 -18.83 26.35
N SER A 83 6.42 -18.35 26.82
CA SER A 83 6.31 -17.47 27.99
C SER A 83 5.09 -17.82 28.84
N ASP A 84 5.07 -17.34 30.09
CA ASP A 84 3.86 -17.28 30.93
C ASP A 84 3.18 -15.90 30.87
N SER A 85 3.89 -14.88 30.37
CA SER A 85 3.36 -13.53 30.16
C SER A 85 3.74 -12.95 28.79
N VAL A 86 2.77 -12.35 28.08
CA VAL A 86 2.98 -11.75 26.76
C VAL A 86 2.65 -10.26 26.80
N LEU A 87 3.58 -9.42 26.35
CA LEU A 87 3.39 -7.97 26.19
C LEU A 87 3.35 -7.59 24.70
N PRO A 88 2.17 -7.43 24.09
CA PRO A 88 2.02 -6.85 22.77
C PRO A 88 2.41 -5.37 22.76
N VAL A 89 3.30 -4.97 21.84
CA VAL A 89 3.80 -3.60 21.71
C VAL A 89 3.71 -3.12 20.27
N TYR A 90 3.21 -1.90 20.08
CA TYR A 90 3.33 -1.15 18.84
C TYR A 90 4.08 0.16 19.09
N CYS A 91 5.12 0.41 18.29
CA CYS A 91 5.90 1.64 18.33
C CYS A 91 5.43 2.56 17.20
N VAL A 92 4.91 3.73 17.55
CA VAL A 92 4.62 4.82 16.63
C VAL A 92 5.94 5.48 16.27
N ASP A 93 6.59 4.95 15.23
CA ASP A 93 7.91 5.37 14.80
C ASP A 93 7.84 6.73 14.06
N PRO A 94 8.54 7.78 14.54
CA PRO A 94 8.47 9.10 13.92
C PRO A 94 8.94 9.10 12.45
N ARG A 95 9.76 8.13 12.04
CA ARG A 95 10.24 8.02 10.65
C ARG A 95 9.12 7.71 9.66
N LEU A 96 8.03 7.08 10.09
CA LEU A 96 6.88 6.78 9.24
C LEU A 96 6.11 8.02 8.78
N PHE A 97 6.29 9.13 9.49
CA PHE A 97 5.64 10.42 9.24
C PHE A 97 6.64 11.51 8.84
N GLY A 98 7.88 11.12 8.50
CA GLY A 98 8.87 12.00 7.89
C GLY A 98 8.62 12.20 6.39
N ALA A 99 9.70 12.27 5.62
CA ALA A 99 9.65 12.46 4.19
C ALA A 99 10.08 11.20 3.39
N THR A 100 9.64 11.08 2.14
CA THR A 100 10.12 10.09 1.18
C THR A 100 11.59 10.35 0.82
N TYR A 101 12.26 9.33 0.27
CA TYR A 101 13.71 9.26 0.23
C TYR A 101 14.36 10.27 -0.75
N TYR A 102 13.80 10.41 -1.96
CA TYR A 102 14.36 11.21 -3.04
C TYR A 102 13.71 12.59 -3.15
N PHE A 103 12.38 12.67 -3.05
CA PHE A 103 11.63 13.87 -3.44
C PHE A 103 10.95 14.59 -2.28
N GLY A 104 11.15 14.12 -1.04
CA GLY A 104 10.70 14.84 0.16
C GLY A 104 9.18 14.94 0.32
N LEU A 105 8.42 14.02 -0.28
CA LEU A 105 6.96 13.94 -0.12
C LEU A 105 6.63 13.38 1.28
N PRO A 106 5.41 13.56 1.81
CA PRO A 106 5.04 12.95 3.08
C PRO A 106 5.17 11.42 3.03
N LYS A 107 5.96 10.83 3.93
CA LYS A 107 6.22 9.38 3.97
C LYS A 107 4.92 8.59 4.16
N THR A 108 3.99 9.13 4.95
CA THR A 108 2.63 8.60 5.12
C THR A 108 1.60 9.72 4.98
N GLY A 109 0.77 9.65 3.94
CA GLY A 109 -0.35 10.57 3.77
C GLY A 109 -1.48 10.36 4.77
N ALA A 110 -2.32 11.39 4.93
CA ALA A 110 -3.40 11.43 5.92
C ALA A 110 -4.36 10.23 5.84
N LEU A 111 -4.71 9.79 4.63
CA LEU A 111 -5.63 8.65 4.44
C LEU A 111 -5.03 7.34 4.98
N ARG A 112 -3.75 7.06 4.72
CA ARG A 112 -3.09 5.87 5.26
C ARG A 112 -2.81 5.99 6.75
N ALA A 113 -2.48 7.18 7.24
CA ALA A 113 -2.33 7.42 8.67
C ALA A 113 -3.64 7.14 9.42
N GLN A 114 -4.78 7.59 8.88
CA GLN A 114 -6.10 7.31 9.45
C GLN A 114 -6.41 5.80 9.43
N PHE A 115 -6.11 5.13 8.32
CA PHE A 115 -6.29 3.68 8.23
C PHE A 115 -5.43 2.92 9.25
N LEU A 116 -4.19 3.36 9.49
CA LEU A 116 -3.33 2.79 10.53
C LEU A 116 -3.93 2.96 11.93
N VAL A 117 -4.44 4.16 12.25
CA VAL A 117 -5.13 4.44 13.53
C VAL A 117 -6.31 3.48 13.74
N GLU A 118 -7.12 3.28 12.70
CA GLU A 118 -8.25 2.34 12.71
C GLU A 118 -7.78 0.89 12.93
N CYS A 119 -6.70 0.46 12.27
CA CYS A 119 -6.11 -0.86 12.48
C CYS A 119 -5.56 -1.07 13.90
N LEU A 120 -4.94 -0.06 14.50
CA LEU A 120 -4.43 -0.15 15.88
C LEU A 120 -5.56 -0.28 16.90
N ALA A 121 -6.65 0.47 16.70
CA ALA A 121 -7.83 0.40 17.55
C ALA A 121 -8.49 -1.00 17.46
N ASP A 122 -8.65 -1.54 16.25
CA ASP A 122 -9.20 -2.89 16.05
C ASP A 122 -8.27 -3.98 16.63
N LEU A 123 -6.96 -3.88 16.42
CA LEU A 123 -6.01 -4.83 17.00
C LEU A 123 -6.07 -4.83 18.52
N ARG A 124 -6.12 -3.66 19.16
CA ARG A 124 -6.27 -3.53 20.61
C ARG A 124 -7.56 -4.20 21.09
N LYS A 125 -8.71 -3.86 20.48
CA LYS A 125 -10.02 -4.48 20.77
C LYS A 125 -9.95 -6.01 20.67
N ASN A 126 -9.30 -6.53 19.63
CA ASN A 126 -9.21 -7.97 19.40
C ASN A 126 -8.23 -8.67 20.36
N LEU A 127 -7.11 -8.04 20.76
CA LEU A 127 -6.22 -8.56 21.79
C LEU A 127 -6.90 -8.65 23.17
N GLN A 128 -7.72 -7.64 23.51
CA GLN A 128 -8.53 -7.63 24.74
C GLN A 128 -9.50 -8.81 24.83
N LYS A 129 -10.11 -9.20 23.71
CA LYS A 129 -10.97 -10.41 23.65
C LYS A 129 -10.22 -11.71 24.00
N TYR A 130 -8.89 -11.74 23.81
CA TYR A 130 -8.03 -12.89 24.14
C TYR A 130 -7.29 -12.73 25.48
N GLY A 131 -7.69 -11.75 26.31
CA GLY A 131 -7.10 -11.53 27.64
C GLY A 131 -5.72 -10.87 27.60
N LEU A 132 -5.40 -10.14 26.54
CA LEU A 132 -4.21 -9.27 26.41
C LEU A 132 -4.64 -7.80 26.26
N ASP A 133 -3.69 -6.91 25.99
CA ASP A 133 -3.95 -5.55 25.51
C ASP A 133 -2.78 -5.14 24.60
N LEU A 134 -2.83 -3.96 23.97
CA LEU A 134 -1.80 -3.44 23.09
C LEU A 134 -1.12 -2.21 23.70
N LEU A 135 0.15 -2.36 24.09
CA LEU A 135 0.96 -1.24 24.56
C LEU A 135 1.38 -0.37 23.37
N ILE A 136 1.00 0.90 23.39
CA ILE A 136 1.38 1.87 22.35
C ILE A 136 2.36 2.87 22.93
N ARG A 137 3.49 3.06 22.24
CA ARG A 137 4.53 4.02 22.60
C ARG A 137 4.98 4.81 21.38
N HIS A 138 5.20 6.10 21.57
CA HIS A 138 5.80 6.97 20.55
C HIS A 138 7.31 6.93 20.69
N GLY A 139 8.01 6.71 19.59
CA GLY A 139 9.47 6.64 19.58
C GLY A 139 10.00 5.56 18.65
N LYS A 140 11.32 5.53 18.50
CA LYS A 140 11.98 4.55 17.64
C LYS A 140 11.97 3.17 18.32
N PRO A 141 11.65 2.08 17.61
CA PRO A 141 11.68 0.72 18.17
C PRO A 141 13.02 0.36 18.83
N GLU A 142 14.14 0.79 18.25
CA GLU A 142 15.49 0.56 18.79
C GLU A 142 15.81 1.32 20.09
N GLU A 143 14.94 2.24 20.51
CA GLU A 143 15.04 2.99 21.78
C GLU A 143 14.00 2.48 22.78
N VAL A 144 12.76 2.30 22.32
CA VAL A 144 11.60 1.90 23.14
C VAL A 144 11.68 0.43 23.59
N LEU A 145 11.92 -0.50 22.66
CA LEU A 145 11.85 -1.93 22.97
C LEU A 145 12.93 -2.40 23.96
N PRO A 146 14.20 -1.94 23.88
CA PRO A 146 15.20 -2.28 24.90
C PRO A 146 14.80 -1.81 26.30
N SER A 147 14.26 -0.59 26.43
CA SER A 147 13.79 -0.06 27.72
C SER A 147 12.61 -0.86 28.30
N LEU A 148 11.67 -1.30 27.44
CA LEU A 148 10.58 -2.18 27.85
C LEU A 148 11.08 -3.57 28.24
N ALA A 149 12.05 -4.13 27.51
CA ALA A 149 12.62 -5.43 27.82
C ALA A 149 13.29 -5.44 29.21
N GLU A 150 14.02 -4.37 29.56
CA GLU A 150 14.59 -4.20 30.89
C GLU A 150 13.51 -4.02 31.97
N SER A 151 12.55 -3.11 31.76
CA SER A 151 11.49 -2.80 32.73
C SER A 151 10.61 -3.99 33.08
N PHE A 152 10.30 -4.84 32.10
CA PHE A 152 9.40 -5.99 32.27
C PHE A 152 10.16 -7.32 32.43
N GLY A 153 11.49 -7.30 32.49
CA GLY A 153 12.33 -8.50 32.54
C GLY A 153 12.07 -9.44 31.36
N ALA A 154 11.79 -8.89 30.18
CA ALA A 154 11.42 -9.69 29.02
C ALA A 154 12.65 -10.44 28.48
N HIS A 155 12.53 -11.76 28.36
CA HIS A 155 13.64 -12.61 27.93
C HIS A 155 13.74 -12.72 26.40
N THR A 156 12.67 -12.44 25.65
CA THR A 156 12.66 -12.51 24.18
C THR A 156 11.74 -11.44 23.59
N ILE A 157 12.16 -10.86 22.45
CA ILE A 157 11.30 -10.03 21.60
C ILE A 157 10.99 -10.81 20.31
N TYR A 158 9.71 -11.04 20.03
CA TYR A 158 9.23 -11.65 18.79
C TYR A 158 8.68 -10.59 17.84
N ALA A 159 9.04 -10.71 16.56
CA ALA A 159 8.50 -9.89 15.48
C ALA A 159 8.44 -10.70 14.17
N HIS A 160 7.66 -10.24 13.19
CA HIS A 160 7.80 -10.73 11.82
C HIS A 160 9.03 -10.11 11.15
N ASN A 161 9.70 -10.90 10.30
CA ASN A 161 10.74 -10.37 9.42
C ASN A 161 10.14 -9.42 8.39
N GLU A 162 10.90 -8.39 8.07
CA GLU A 162 10.70 -7.55 6.89
C GLU A 162 11.90 -7.73 5.93
N THR A 163 11.78 -7.20 4.72
CA THR A 163 12.76 -7.46 3.63
C THR A 163 13.40 -6.19 3.08
N CYS A 164 12.83 -5.03 3.39
CA CYS A 164 13.22 -3.75 2.82
C CYS A 164 14.26 -3.00 3.66
N SER A 165 14.99 -2.09 3.02
CA SER A 165 16.24 -1.55 3.59
C SER A 165 16.04 -0.70 4.84
N GLU A 166 14.92 0.03 4.94
CA GLU A 166 14.60 0.83 6.13
C GLU A 166 14.30 -0.09 7.31
N GLU A 167 13.45 -1.08 7.08
CA GLU A 167 13.04 -2.09 8.04
C GLU A 167 14.22 -2.90 8.58
N LEU A 168 15.09 -3.40 7.70
CA LEU A 168 16.28 -4.17 8.08
C LEU A 168 17.29 -3.33 8.86
N ARG A 169 17.40 -2.02 8.59
CA ARG A 169 18.25 -1.12 9.38
C ARG A 169 17.69 -0.94 10.79
N ILE A 170 16.37 -0.86 10.96
CA ILE A 170 15.72 -0.79 12.27
C ILE A 170 16.03 -2.08 13.06
N GLU A 171 15.84 -3.25 12.44
CA GLU A 171 16.16 -4.54 13.07
C GLU A 171 17.63 -4.62 13.50
N ALA A 172 18.57 -4.22 12.63
CA ALA A 172 19.99 -4.20 12.95
C ALA A 172 20.33 -3.25 14.12
N ARG A 173 19.69 -2.08 14.17
CA ARG A 173 19.86 -1.12 15.28
C ARG A 173 19.29 -1.66 16.59
N LEU A 174 18.11 -2.28 16.55
CA LEU A 174 17.49 -2.92 17.70
C LEU A 174 18.37 -4.05 18.26
N LEU A 175 18.87 -4.93 17.39
CA LEU A 175 19.80 -6.00 17.78
C LEU A 175 21.05 -5.43 18.47
N LYS A 176 21.64 -4.37 17.91
CA LYS A 176 22.80 -3.69 18.51
C LYS A 176 22.47 -3.03 19.84
N ALA A 177 21.26 -2.49 20.01
CA ALA A 177 20.83 -1.87 21.27
C ALA A 177 20.63 -2.92 22.38
N LEU A 178 20.01 -4.06 22.05
CA LEU A 178 19.79 -5.15 23.01
C LEU A 178 21.08 -5.84 23.44
N GLN A 179 22.07 -5.97 22.56
CA GLN A 179 23.40 -6.49 22.91
C GLN A 179 24.13 -5.67 23.97
N LYS A 180 23.78 -4.39 24.13
CA LYS A 180 24.37 -3.53 25.17
C LYS A 180 23.73 -3.72 26.54
N LEU A 181 22.53 -4.29 26.61
CA LEU A 181 21.87 -4.57 27.87
C LEU A 181 22.54 -5.79 28.52
N SER A 182 22.90 -5.69 29.79
CA SER A 182 23.43 -6.80 30.60
C SER A 182 22.33 -7.79 31.04
N LEU A 183 21.30 -7.98 30.21
CA LEU A 183 20.28 -9.00 30.41
C LEU A 183 20.83 -10.36 29.93
N PRO A 184 20.40 -11.49 30.52
CA PRO A 184 20.75 -12.81 30.01
C PRO A 184 20.27 -12.91 28.55
N SER A 185 21.21 -12.77 27.61
CA SER A 185 21.06 -12.83 26.14
C SER A 185 19.60 -12.81 25.69
N THR A 186 18.97 -11.65 25.61
CA THR A 186 17.58 -11.51 25.10
C THR A 186 17.61 -11.68 23.58
N PRO A 187 17.31 -12.87 22.97
CA PRO A 187 17.31 -12.96 21.51
C PRO A 187 16.13 -12.16 20.94
N VAL A 188 16.35 -11.53 19.79
CA VAL A 188 15.23 -11.12 18.93
C VAL A 188 14.99 -12.25 17.95
N MET A 189 13.82 -12.87 18.03
CA MET A 189 13.45 -13.99 17.19
C MET A 189 12.50 -13.53 16.11
N PHE A 190 13.02 -13.37 14.89
CA PHE A 190 12.19 -13.03 13.76
C PHE A 190 11.56 -14.26 13.12
N ALA A 191 10.25 -14.26 12.94
CA ALA A 191 9.54 -15.30 12.21
C ALA A 191 9.94 -15.23 10.71
N ARG A 192 10.68 -16.23 10.22
CA ARG A 192 11.01 -16.39 8.79
C ARG A 192 9.81 -16.92 8.02
N ILE A 193 9.40 -16.20 6.99
CA ILE A 193 8.61 -16.73 5.88
C ILE A 193 9.63 -17.15 4.82
N LEU A 194 9.72 -18.45 4.53
CA LEU A 194 10.48 -18.94 3.38
C LEU A 194 9.57 -18.94 2.16
N GLN A 195 10.05 -18.48 1.00
CA GLN A 195 9.32 -18.67 -0.25
C GLN A 195 10.23 -19.02 -1.44
N SER A 196 9.87 -20.13 -2.09
CA SER A 196 10.02 -20.38 -3.53
C SER A 196 9.13 -21.58 -3.84
N VAL A 197 7.92 -21.36 -4.36
CA VAL A 197 6.96 -22.45 -4.43
C VAL A 197 5.88 -22.31 -5.50
N GLU A 198 6.00 -23.08 -6.58
CA GLU A 198 4.81 -23.59 -7.28
C GLU A 198 4.94 -25.08 -7.64
N SER A 199 6.14 -25.68 -7.66
CA SER A 199 6.32 -27.11 -7.98
C SER A 199 6.84 -27.99 -6.84
N LYS A 200 7.26 -27.44 -5.68
CA LYS A 200 7.98 -28.22 -4.63
C LYS A 200 7.58 -27.99 -3.17
N CYS A 201 6.64 -27.11 -2.86
CA CYS A 201 6.21 -26.91 -1.47
C CYS A 201 4.70 -26.82 -1.35
N MET A 202 4.21 -27.12 -0.16
CA MET A 202 2.80 -27.05 0.21
C MET A 202 2.52 -25.75 0.95
N VAL A 203 1.38 -25.13 0.65
CA VAL A 203 0.86 -24.02 1.47
C VAL A 203 0.53 -24.60 2.85
N ARG A 204 1.14 -24.03 3.90
CA ARG A 204 0.87 -24.45 5.28
C ARG A 204 -0.54 -24.02 5.67
N SER A 205 -1.19 -24.85 6.50
CA SER A 205 -2.44 -24.45 7.15
C SER A 205 -2.20 -23.25 8.07
N CYS A 206 -3.19 -22.36 8.19
CA CYS A 206 -3.17 -21.27 9.15
C CYS A 206 -2.90 -21.77 10.58
N ILE A 207 -2.05 -21.05 11.30
CA ILE A 207 -1.81 -21.28 12.72
C ILE A 207 -3.11 -20.94 13.47
N LYS A 208 -3.64 -21.93 14.19
CA LYS A 208 -4.83 -21.76 15.02
C LYS A 208 -4.46 -21.01 16.30
N THR A 209 -5.28 -20.04 16.69
CA THR A 209 -5.04 -19.21 17.88
C THR A 209 -5.60 -19.89 19.13
N PRO A 210 -4.88 -19.94 20.26
CA PRO A 210 -5.43 -20.37 21.55
C PRO A 210 -6.68 -19.58 21.97
N ALA A 211 -7.59 -20.20 22.71
CA ALA A 211 -8.81 -19.54 23.19
C ALA A 211 -8.53 -18.38 24.16
N SER A 212 -7.37 -18.39 24.84
CA SER A 212 -6.87 -17.31 25.68
C SER A 212 -5.37 -17.16 25.49
N LEU A 213 -4.90 -15.91 25.39
CA LEU A 213 -3.49 -15.55 25.22
C LEU A 213 -2.89 -14.90 26.48
N GLY A 214 -3.74 -14.47 27.42
CA GLY A 214 -3.32 -13.82 28.66
C GLY A 214 -2.63 -14.73 29.69
N PRO A 215 -2.07 -14.13 30.76
CA PRO A 215 -2.15 -12.71 31.10
C PRO A 215 -0.99 -11.87 30.52
N PRO A 216 -1.17 -10.55 30.33
CA PRO A 216 -0.06 -9.61 30.14
C PRO A 216 0.65 -9.31 31.47
N PRO A 217 1.86 -8.71 31.44
CA PRO A 217 2.48 -8.22 32.67
C PRO A 217 1.68 -7.02 33.22
N LYS A 218 1.95 -6.64 34.48
CA LYS A 218 1.30 -5.47 35.10
C LYS A 218 1.80 -4.18 34.44
N VAL A 219 0.96 -3.57 33.61
CA VAL A 219 1.22 -2.30 32.93
C VAL A 219 0.35 -1.21 33.55
N GLU A 220 0.96 -0.08 33.95
CA GLU A 220 0.23 1.06 34.52
C GLU A 220 -0.48 1.89 33.44
N ASP A 221 0.21 2.16 32.33
CA ASP A 221 -0.31 2.92 31.20
C ASP A 221 -0.10 2.17 29.88
N TRP A 222 -1.20 1.77 29.24
CA TRP A 222 -1.20 1.10 27.94
C TRP A 222 -0.97 2.05 26.75
N GLY A 223 -0.94 3.35 26.99
CA GLY A 223 -0.83 4.38 25.96
C GLY A 223 -2.12 4.58 25.17
N SER A 224 -2.30 5.77 24.62
CA SER A 224 -3.44 6.10 23.76
C SER A 224 -3.22 5.65 22.31
N ILE A 225 -4.31 5.38 21.60
CA ILE A 225 -4.29 5.31 20.14
C ILE A 225 -3.88 6.69 19.62
N PRO A 226 -2.92 6.78 18.67
CA PRO A 226 -2.48 8.08 18.17
C PRO A 226 -3.58 8.77 17.36
N SER A 227 -3.53 10.10 17.29
CA SER A 227 -4.43 10.92 16.46
C SER A 227 -3.69 11.53 15.28
N LEU A 228 -4.43 11.92 14.23
CA LEU A 228 -3.83 12.56 13.05
C LEU A 228 -3.12 13.89 13.38
N ASP A 229 -3.64 14.63 14.35
CA ASP A 229 -3.08 15.93 14.75
C ASP A 229 -1.66 15.76 15.35
N GLN A 230 -1.40 14.63 16.02
CA GLN A 230 -0.07 14.29 16.54
C GLN A 230 0.95 13.96 15.44
N PHE A 231 0.49 13.71 14.21
CA PHE A 231 1.34 13.46 13.04
C PHE A 231 1.55 14.72 12.19
N GLU A 232 1.03 15.88 12.63
CA GLU A 232 1.04 17.13 11.86
C GLU A 232 0.35 16.99 10.49
N LEU A 233 -0.56 16.01 10.35
CA LEU A 233 -1.30 15.75 9.13
C LEU A 233 -2.68 16.41 9.19
N GLN A 234 -3.03 17.22 8.19
CA GLN A 234 -4.37 17.78 8.09
C GLN A 234 -5.40 16.67 7.85
N HIS A 235 -6.54 16.75 8.54
CA HIS A 235 -7.68 15.86 8.33
C HIS A 235 -8.19 15.99 6.89
N GLN A 236 -7.81 15.05 6.03
CA GLN A 236 -8.43 14.87 4.73
C GLN A 236 -9.73 14.07 4.93
N LYS A 237 -10.86 14.77 5.10
CA LYS A 237 -12.16 14.13 4.87
C LYS A 237 -12.23 13.77 3.39
N ALA A 238 -12.25 12.47 3.08
CA ALA A 238 -12.49 12.00 1.73
C ALA A 238 -13.78 12.64 1.21
N SER A 239 -13.67 13.52 0.22
CA SER A 239 -14.81 14.26 -0.34
C SER A 239 -15.63 13.42 -1.32
N ARG A 240 -15.15 12.21 -1.65
CA ARG A 240 -15.70 11.24 -2.63
C ARG A 240 -15.33 9.79 -2.19
N PRO A 241 -15.83 8.71 -2.85
CA PRO A 241 -16.15 7.43 -2.21
C PRO A 241 -14.96 6.70 -1.56
N ARG A 242 -15.21 5.98 -0.47
CA ARG A 242 -14.20 5.40 0.41
C ARG A 242 -14.00 3.90 0.11
N LEU A 243 -12.99 3.53 -0.65
CA LEU A 243 -12.53 2.14 -0.67
C LEU A 243 -11.64 1.88 0.56
N SER A 244 -12.24 1.46 1.68
CA SER A 244 -11.52 0.97 2.85
C SER A 244 -11.15 -0.51 2.64
N ILE A 245 -9.87 -0.80 2.41
CA ILE A 245 -9.44 -2.15 2.01
C ILE A 245 -8.85 -2.89 3.21
N CYS A 246 -9.50 -3.99 3.61
CA CYS A 246 -8.86 -5.01 4.42
C CYS A 246 -7.88 -5.80 3.54
N ARG A 247 -6.58 -5.67 3.81
CA ARG A 247 -5.49 -6.18 2.96
C ARG A 247 -5.52 -7.72 2.85
N GLY A 248 -5.51 -8.23 1.62
CA GLY A 248 -5.04 -9.57 1.26
C GLY A 248 -3.65 -9.47 0.61
N ARG A 249 -2.65 -10.19 1.12
CA ARG A 249 -1.28 -10.15 0.60
C ARG A 249 -1.20 -10.94 -0.72
N LYS A 250 -0.75 -10.31 -1.81
CA LYS A 250 -0.21 -11.01 -2.99
C LYS A 250 1.30 -11.10 -2.86
N CYS A 251 1.86 -12.29 -3.10
CA CYS A 251 3.29 -12.53 -3.05
C CYS A 251 3.96 -11.90 -4.27
N ILE A 252 4.86 -10.95 -4.05
CA ILE A 252 5.78 -10.44 -5.09
C ILE A 252 7.20 -10.89 -4.71
N VAL A 253 7.94 -11.29 -5.74
CA VAL A 253 9.28 -11.87 -5.68
C VAL A 253 10.23 -10.94 -4.92
N GLU A 254 10.88 -11.47 -3.87
CA GLU A 254 12.00 -10.84 -3.17
C GLU A 254 13.18 -10.64 -4.16
N GLN A 255 13.19 -9.49 -4.84
CA GLN A 255 14.42 -8.93 -5.38
C GLN A 255 15.00 -8.00 -4.31
N SER A 256 16.31 -8.06 -4.10
CA SER A 256 17.00 -7.31 -3.05
C SER A 256 16.56 -5.85 -3.05
N ALA A 257 15.82 -5.43 -2.01
CA ALA A 257 15.10 -4.16 -1.94
C ALA A 257 15.96 -2.92 -2.20
N ARG A 258 17.29 -3.01 -2.02
CA ARG A 258 18.23 -1.92 -2.32
C ARG A 258 18.33 -1.61 -3.81
N VAL A 259 18.25 -2.62 -4.67
CA VAL A 259 18.37 -2.45 -6.13
C VAL A 259 17.07 -1.97 -6.76
N LEU A 260 15.92 -2.27 -6.11
CA LEU A 260 14.61 -1.79 -6.56
C LEU A 260 14.43 -0.27 -6.46
N LEU A 261 15.25 0.42 -5.68
CA LEU A 261 15.14 1.87 -5.43
C LEU A 261 16.08 2.71 -6.30
N GLU A 262 17.05 2.08 -6.98
CA GLU A 262 18.01 2.78 -7.85
C GLU A 262 17.35 3.24 -9.16
N GLU A 263 17.79 4.37 -9.74
CA GLU A 263 17.21 4.96 -10.95
C GLU A 263 17.17 3.99 -12.14
N GLY A 264 18.27 3.27 -12.36
CA GLY A 264 18.38 2.25 -13.39
C GLY A 264 17.72 0.91 -13.03
N GLY A 265 17.12 0.82 -11.84
CA GLY A 265 16.47 -0.38 -11.30
C GLY A 265 17.39 -1.61 -11.26
N PRO A 266 16.80 -2.81 -11.13
CA PRO A 266 17.51 -4.10 -11.23
C PRO A 266 18.47 -4.25 -12.41
N ARG A 267 18.19 -3.60 -13.53
CA ARG A 267 19.03 -3.66 -14.73
C ARG A 267 20.15 -2.62 -14.78
N ARG A 268 20.15 -1.63 -13.89
CA ARG A 268 21.08 -0.48 -13.90
C ARG A 268 21.15 0.21 -15.26
N LEU A 269 19.99 0.43 -15.88
CA LEU A 269 19.93 1.12 -17.17
C LEU A 269 20.30 2.60 -17.01
N GLU A 270 21.15 3.11 -17.89
CA GLU A 270 21.42 4.54 -18.00
C GLU A 270 20.35 5.18 -18.89
N HIS A 271 19.40 5.87 -18.27
CA HIS A 271 18.38 6.67 -18.98
C HIS A 271 18.32 8.07 -18.40
N LYS A 272 18.15 9.08 -19.26
CA LYS A 272 18.00 10.48 -18.83
C LYS A 272 16.51 10.76 -18.61
N TRP A 273 16.07 10.60 -17.37
CA TRP A 273 14.71 10.96 -16.97
C TRP A 273 14.60 12.47 -16.70
N SER A 274 13.46 13.06 -17.06
CA SER A 274 13.12 14.41 -16.64
C SER A 274 12.63 14.42 -15.19
N GLN A 275 12.95 15.47 -14.44
CA GLN A 275 12.38 15.76 -13.11
C GLN A 275 11.63 17.09 -13.14
N ASP A 276 11.04 17.47 -14.29
CA ASP A 276 10.30 18.72 -14.44
C ASP A 276 9.13 18.79 -13.44
N PRO A 277 9.18 19.72 -12.46
CA PRO A 277 8.17 19.79 -11.41
C PRO A 277 6.79 20.17 -11.96
N LYS A 278 6.70 20.94 -13.05
CA LYS A 278 5.41 21.36 -13.62
C LYS A 278 4.69 20.18 -14.26
N LEU A 279 5.43 19.36 -14.99
CA LEU A 279 4.89 18.13 -15.58
C LEU A 279 4.45 17.17 -14.48
N PHE A 280 5.32 16.89 -13.51
CA PHE A 280 4.97 16.01 -12.41
C PHE A 280 3.74 16.49 -11.63
N GLU A 281 3.64 17.80 -11.33
CA GLU A 281 2.50 18.37 -10.63
C GLU A 281 1.19 18.20 -11.42
N SER A 282 1.22 18.42 -12.74
CA SER A 282 0.03 18.21 -13.58
C SER A 282 -0.46 16.76 -13.55
N TRP A 283 0.46 15.79 -13.45
CA TRP A 283 0.12 14.38 -13.27
C TRP A 283 -0.42 14.12 -11.87
N ARG A 284 0.26 14.62 -10.84
CA ARG A 284 -0.11 14.48 -9.43
C ARG A 284 -1.53 14.98 -9.14
N GLU A 285 -1.89 16.14 -9.68
CA GLU A 285 -3.19 16.80 -9.47
C GLU A 285 -4.31 16.27 -10.40
N GLY A 286 -3.98 15.40 -11.37
CA GLY A 286 -4.93 14.96 -12.39
C GLY A 286 -5.40 16.12 -13.28
N LYS A 287 -4.43 16.88 -13.82
CA LYS A 287 -4.61 18.02 -14.75
C LYS A 287 -3.78 17.85 -16.02
N THR A 288 -3.63 16.62 -16.50
CA THR A 288 -2.82 16.29 -17.68
C THR A 288 -3.52 16.63 -19.00
N GLY A 289 -4.85 16.79 -18.98
CA GLY A 289 -5.67 16.94 -20.18
C GLY A 289 -6.11 15.62 -20.81
N TYR A 290 -5.77 14.48 -20.18
CA TYR A 290 -6.24 13.16 -20.57
C TYR A 290 -7.20 12.63 -19.50
N PRO A 291 -8.53 12.60 -19.78
CA PRO A 291 -9.55 12.22 -18.81
C PRO A 291 -9.29 10.93 -18.04
N LEU A 292 -8.81 9.88 -18.72
CA LEU A 292 -8.52 8.60 -18.08
C LEU A 292 -7.37 8.71 -17.05
N ILE A 293 -6.35 9.50 -17.33
CA ILE A 293 -5.23 9.75 -16.40
C ILE A 293 -5.72 10.58 -15.23
N ASP A 294 -6.39 11.69 -15.53
CA ASP A 294 -6.87 12.65 -14.54
C ASP A 294 -7.86 12.02 -13.56
N ALA A 295 -8.78 11.19 -14.04
CA ALA A 295 -9.71 10.44 -13.22
C ALA A 295 -9.00 9.50 -12.23
N ASN A 296 -7.99 8.75 -12.69
CA ASN A 296 -7.21 7.87 -11.82
C ASN A 296 -6.42 8.65 -10.77
N MET A 297 -5.77 9.75 -11.14
CA MET A 297 -5.00 10.55 -10.18
C MET A 297 -5.90 11.26 -9.15
N LYS A 298 -7.12 11.63 -9.54
CA LYS A 298 -8.16 12.12 -8.62
C LYS A 298 -8.72 11.01 -7.72
N GLU A 299 -8.89 9.78 -8.22
CA GLU A 299 -9.26 8.62 -7.41
C GLU A 299 -8.20 8.36 -6.32
N LEU A 300 -6.92 8.33 -6.70
CA LEU A 300 -5.82 8.07 -5.78
C LEU A 300 -5.74 9.11 -4.66
N SER A 301 -5.76 10.39 -5.03
CA SER A 301 -5.66 11.48 -4.05
C SER A 301 -6.89 11.57 -3.13
N ALA A 302 -8.08 11.26 -3.64
CA ALA A 302 -9.31 11.31 -2.85
C ALA A 302 -9.53 10.10 -1.94
N THR A 303 -9.04 8.92 -2.33
CA THR A 303 -9.41 7.64 -1.67
C THR A 303 -8.24 6.86 -1.12
N GLY A 304 -7.02 7.18 -1.53
CA GLY A 304 -5.83 6.38 -1.26
C GLY A 304 -5.83 5.02 -1.94
N PHE A 305 -6.69 4.82 -2.95
CA PHE A 305 -6.73 3.61 -3.76
C PHE A 305 -6.71 3.97 -5.25
N MET A 306 -6.22 3.03 -6.06
CA MET A 306 -6.36 3.08 -7.52
C MET A 306 -6.44 1.65 -8.03
N SER A 307 -7.37 1.40 -8.97
CA SER A 307 -7.49 0.09 -9.62
C SER A 307 -6.14 -0.37 -10.20
N ASN A 308 -5.86 -1.68 -10.20
CA ASN A 308 -4.61 -2.21 -10.77
C ASN A 308 -4.40 -1.78 -12.24
N ARG A 309 -5.49 -1.73 -13.02
CA ARG A 309 -5.47 -1.24 -14.40
C ARG A 309 -5.07 0.24 -14.45
N GLY A 310 -5.69 1.06 -13.60
CA GLY A 310 -5.32 2.46 -13.39
C GLY A 310 -3.84 2.67 -13.11
N ARG A 311 -3.30 1.94 -12.12
CA ARG A 311 -1.89 2.00 -11.72
C ARG A 311 -0.94 1.76 -12.90
N GLN A 312 -1.23 0.73 -13.71
CA GLN A 312 -0.45 0.42 -14.91
C GLN A 312 -0.50 1.55 -15.95
N ILE A 313 -1.69 2.12 -16.17
CA ILE A 313 -1.90 3.18 -17.17
C ILE A 313 -1.18 4.46 -16.76
N VAL A 314 -1.36 4.93 -15.52
CA VAL A 314 -0.75 6.19 -15.06
C VAL A 314 0.77 6.09 -14.92
N CYS A 315 1.29 4.91 -14.55
CA CYS A 315 2.72 4.60 -14.57
C CYS A 315 3.28 4.70 -16.00
N SER A 316 2.62 4.05 -16.97
CA SER A 316 3.04 4.12 -18.37
C SER A 316 3.03 5.55 -18.90
N PHE A 317 1.99 6.32 -18.57
CA PHE A 317 1.87 7.71 -19.03
C PHE A 317 3.01 8.59 -18.49
N LEU A 318 3.26 8.54 -17.17
CA LEU A 318 4.33 9.31 -16.53
C LEU A 318 5.70 9.01 -17.15
N VAL A 319 5.99 7.71 -17.33
CA VAL A 319 7.30 7.25 -17.82
C VAL A 319 7.45 7.45 -19.34
N ARG A 320 6.44 7.07 -20.12
CA ARG A 320 6.58 6.94 -21.58
C ARG A 320 6.10 8.15 -22.35
N ASP A 321 5.02 8.80 -21.91
CA ASP A 321 4.48 9.99 -22.58
C ASP A 321 5.11 11.26 -22.02
N MET A 322 5.29 11.36 -20.69
CA MET A 322 5.89 12.55 -20.05
C MET A 322 7.42 12.47 -19.94
N GLY A 323 8.00 11.27 -19.99
CA GLY A 323 9.46 11.09 -19.84
C GLY A 323 9.98 11.43 -18.44
N ILE A 324 9.11 11.38 -17.42
CA ILE A 324 9.44 11.74 -16.04
C ILE A 324 10.06 10.54 -15.30
N ASP A 325 10.99 10.84 -14.38
CA ASP A 325 11.60 9.88 -13.47
C ASP A 325 10.53 9.07 -12.73
N TRP A 326 10.53 7.76 -12.98
CA TRP A 326 9.53 6.83 -12.46
C TRP A 326 9.49 6.83 -10.92
N ARG A 327 10.61 7.17 -10.25
CA ARG A 327 10.69 7.23 -8.79
C ARG A 327 9.80 8.33 -8.22
N MET A 328 9.57 9.42 -8.96
CA MET A 328 8.66 10.50 -8.53
C MET A 328 7.23 9.96 -8.41
N GLY A 329 6.80 9.15 -9.38
CA GLY A 329 5.51 8.47 -9.33
C GLY A 329 5.43 7.40 -8.24
N ALA A 330 6.52 6.64 -8.04
CA ALA A 330 6.63 5.62 -7.00
C ALA A 330 6.52 6.22 -5.59
N GLU A 331 7.19 7.35 -5.31
CA GLU A 331 7.10 8.04 -4.02
C GLU A 331 5.74 8.73 -3.80
N TRP A 332 5.08 9.20 -4.87
CA TRP A 332 3.71 9.70 -4.75
C TRP A 332 2.72 8.58 -4.40
N PHE A 333 2.90 7.40 -5.00
CA PHE A 333 2.13 6.21 -4.63
C PHE A 333 2.44 5.76 -3.20
N GLU A 334 3.71 5.82 -2.78
CA GLU A 334 4.10 5.64 -1.38
C GLU A 334 3.41 6.65 -0.47
N THR A 335 3.22 7.90 -0.87
CA THR A 335 2.48 8.88 -0.06
C THR A 335 1.00 8.51 0.08
N CYS A 336 0.34 8.18 -1.03
CA CYS A 336 -1.13 8.15 -1.10
C CYS A 336 -1.75 6.78 -0.78
N LEU A 337 -1.12 5.68 -1.18
CA LEU A 337 -1.78 4.38 -1.19
C LEU A 337 -2.05 3.83 0.20
N LEU A 338 -3.31 3.50 0.50
CA LEU A 338 -3.69 2.74 1.70
C LEU A 338 -3.02 1.36 1.74
N ASP A 339 -2.85 0.76 0.56
CA ASP A 339 -2.22 -0.55 0.37
C ASP A 339 -0.72 -0.46 0.04
N TYR A 340 -0.06 0.66 0.36
CA TYR A 340 1.37 0.80 0.16
C TYR A 340 2.15 -0.36 0.79
N ASP A 341 3.00 -0.96 -0.03
CA ASP A 341 3.94 -2.02 0.29
C ASP A 341 5.19 -1.78 -0.58
N PRO A 342 6.39 -1.64 0.01
CA PRO A 342 7.58 -1.23 -0.74
C PRO A 342 7.94 -2.23 -1.84
N CYS A 343 7.85 -3.54 -1.57
CA CYS A 343 8.13 -4.60 -2.55
C CYS A 343 7.18 -4.52 -3.74
N SER A 344 5.88 -4.39 -3.47
CA SER A 344 4.84 -4.36 -4.48
C SER A 344 4.86 -3.07 -5.28
N ASN A 345 4.99 -1.92 -4.60
CA ASN A 345 4.98 -0.62 -5.24
C ASN A 345 6.21 -0.47 -6.15
N TYR A 346 7.42 -0.49 -5.58
CA TYR A 346 8.64 -0.28 -6.34
C TYR A 346 8.90 -1.42 -7.34
N GLY A 347 8.53 -2.65 -6.99
CA GLY A 347 8.52 -3.77 -7.94
C GLY A 347 7.69 -3.46 -9.18
N ASN A 348 6.40 -3.12 -9.03
CA ASN A 348 5.55 -2.81 -10.19
C ASN A 348 6.01 -1.57 -10.97
N TRP A 349 6.51 -0.54 -10.28
CA TRP A 349 7.04 0.65 -10.95
C TRP A 349 8.29 0.35 -11.78
N THR A 350 9.22 -0.48 -11.29
CA THR A 350 10.39 -0.90 -12.09
C THR A 350 9.97 -1.73 -13.32
N TYR A 351 8.95 -2.58 -13.20
CA TYR A 351 8.36 -3.30 -14.34
C TYR A 351 7.72 -2.33 -15.36
N GLY A 352 6.94 -1.35 -14.90
CA GLY A 352 6.29 -0.38 -15.78
C GLY A 352 7.27 0.58 -16.47
N ALA A 353 8.33 0.98 -15.75
CA ALA A 353 9.39 1.83 -16.28
C ALA A 353 10.34 1.12 -17.25
N GLY A 354 10.29 -0.22 -17.32
CA GLY A 354 11.19 -1.03 -18.14
C GLY A 354 12.61 -1.17 -17.58
N VAL A 355 12.80 -0.88 -16.29
CA VAL A 355 14.09 -0.98 -15.57
C VAL A 355 14.18 -2.23 -14.69
N GLY A 356 13.09 -2.98 -14.56
CA GLY A 356 13.03 -4.28 -13.90
C GLY A 356 13.60 -5.42 -14.76
N ASN A 357 13.70 -6.63 -14.19
CA ASN A 357 14.31 -7.79 -14.87
C ASN A 357 13.45 -8.48 -15.95
N ASP A 358 12.27 -7.96 -16.30
CA ASP A 358 11.41 -8.53 -17.36
C ASP A 358 12.02 -8.33 -18.76
N PRO A 359 12.24 -9.39 -19.57
CA PRO A 359 12.75 -9.27 -20.94
C PRO A 359 11.90 -8.38 -21.86
N ARG A 360 10.66 -8.05 -21.49
CA ARG A 360 9.79 -7.12 -22.22
C ARG A 360 10.10 -5.67 -21.83
N GLU A 361 10.91 -5.00 -22.65
CA GLU A 361 11.42 -3.65 -22.37
C GLU A 361 10.42 -2.52 -22.62
N ASP A 362 9.46 -2.71 -23.54
CA ASP A 362 8.55 -1.66 -24.00
C ASP A 362 7.08 -1.98 -23.72
N ARG A 363 6.71 -2.02 -22.44
CA ARG A 363 5.30 -2.08 -22.02
C ARG A 363 4.69 -0.68 -22.05
N TYR A 364 4.30 -0.23 -23.24
CA TYR A 364 3.51 1.00 -23.42
C TYR A 364 2.00 0.72 -23.39
N PHE A 365 1.26 1.52 -22.64
CA PHE A 365 -0.21 1.49 -22.60
C PHE A 365 -0.80 2.66 -23.39
N SER A 366 -1.34 2.37 -24.58
CA SER A 366 -2.02 3.38 -25.40
C SER A 366 -3.30 3.86 -24.72
N ILE A 367 -3.34 5.14 -24.32
CA ILE A 367 -4.47 5.76 -23.61
C ILE A 367 -5.80 5.58 -24.37
N PRO A 368 -5.90 5.85 -25.69
CA PRO A 368 -7.15 5.60 -26.44
C PRO A 368 -7.63 4.16 -26.38
N LYS A 369 -6.72 3.19 -26.53
CA LYS A 369 -7.08 1.78 -26.47
C LYS A 369 -7.52 1.37 -25.06
N GLN A 370 -6.87 1.88 -24.03
CA GLN A 370 -7.22 1.56 -22.64
C GLN A 370 -8.59 2.15 -22.27
N ALA A 371 -8.87 3.39 -22.67
CA ALA A 371 -10.18 4.02 -22.51
C ALA A 371 -11.29 3.20 -23.17
N GLN A 372 -11.11 2.84 -24.45
CA GLN A 372 -12.10 2.06 -25.19
C GLN A 372 -12.36 0.67 -24.58
N VAL A 373 -11.32 0.01 -24.06
CA VAL A 373 -11.44 -1.36 -23.54
C VAL A 373 -11.99 -1.41 -22.11
N TYR A 374 -11.56 -0.49 -21.25
CA TYR A 374 -11.83 -0.57 -19.80
C TYR A 374 -12.83 0.46 -19.29
N ASP A 375 -13.19 1.45 -20.10
CA ASP A 375 -14.24 2.43 -19.80
C ASP A 375 -14.99 2.82 -21.09
N PRO A 376 -15.57 1.86 -21.85
CA PRO A 376 -16.14 2.13 -23.18
C PRO A 376 -17.23 3.21 -23.18
N ASP A 377 -17.97 3.32 -22.08
CA ASP A 377 -19.08 4.24 -21.89
C ASP A 377 -18.67 5.58 -21.21
N GLY A 378 -17.42 5.72 -20.80
CA GLY A 378 -16.92 6.90 -20.10
C GLY A 378 -17.45 7.08 -18.67
N GLU A 379 -18.10 6.05 -18.11
CA GLU A 379 -18.73 6.13 -16.78
C GLU A 379 -17.71 6.40 -15.68
N TYR A 380 -16.54 5.77 -15.77
CA TYR A 380 -15.46 5.97 -14.79
C TYR A 380 -14.90 7.40 -14.86
N VAL A 381 -14.56 7.88 -16.06
CA VAL A 381 -14.05 9.26 -16.20
C VAL A 381 -15.10 10.29 -15.81
N ALA A 382 -16.38 10.09 -16.17
CA ALA A 382 -17.46 11.00 -15.80
C ALA A 382 -17.80 10.98 -14.30
N TYR A 383 -17.53 9.86 -13.62
CA TYR A 383 -17.65 9.78 -12.17
C TYR A 383 -16.64 10.71 -11.48
N TRP A 384 -15.36 10.59 -11.83
CA TRP A 384 -14.26 11.34 -11.21
C TRP A 384 -14.10 12.76 -11.75
N LEU A 385 -14.56 13.02 -12.97
CA LEU A 385 -14.54 14.31 -13.68
C LEU A 385 -15.98 14.72 -14.04
N PRO A 386 -16.78 15.22 -13.09
CA PRO A 386 -18.19 15.54 -13.31
C PRO A 386 -18.44 16.53 -14.45
N GLU A 387 -17.46 17.40 -14.74
CA GLU A 387 -17.47 18.33 -15.87
C GLU A 387 -17.61 17.65 -17.25
N LEU A 388 -17.31 16.35 -17.34
CA LEU A 388 -17.44 15.53 -18.55
C LEU A 388 -18.82 14.87 -18.71
N ARG A 389 -19.65 14.79 -17.64
CA ARG A 389 -20.99 14.15 -17.70
C ARG A 389 -21.93 14.79 -18.73
N ARG A 390 -21.74 16.08 -19.00
CA ARG A 390 -22.50 16.83 -20.01
C ARG A 390 -22.16 16.46 -21.45
N LEU A 391 -21.05 15.75 -21.67
CA LEU A 391 -20.60 15.37 -23.00
C LEU A 391 -21.19 14.01 -23.39
N PRO A 392 -21.50 13.80 -24.68
CA PRO A 392 -21.81 12.48 -25.22
C PRO A 392 -20.72 11.45 -24.85
N LYS A 393 -21.11 10.20 -24.58
CA LYS A 393 -20.20 9.13 -24.10
C LYS A 393 -18.96 8.96 -25.00
N ASP A 394 -19.14 9.02 -26.31
CA ASP A 394 -18.08 8.95 -27.32
C ASP A 394 -17.05 10.09 -27.25
N LYS A 395 -17.40 11.21 -26.61
CA LYS A 395 -16.55 12.39 -26.44
C LYS A 395 -15.94 12.53 -25.05
N GLN A 396 -16.35 11.71 -24.07
CA GLN A 396 -15.87 11.86 -22.69
C GLN A 396 -14.37 11.57 -22.54
N HIS A 397 -13.83 10.62 -23.31
CA HIS A 397 -12.39 10.30 -23.31
C HIS A 397 -11.54 11.26 -24.13
N PHE A 398 -12.14 11.87 -25.17
CA PHE A 398 -11.47 12.79 -26.09
C PHE A 398 -12.31 14.07 -26.27
N PRO A 399 -12.45 14.90 -25.22
CA PRO A 399 -13.34 16.07 -25.20
C PRO A 399 -12.86 17.25 -26.06
N GLY A 400 -11.65 17.18 -26.63
CA GLY A 400 -11.04 18.27 -27.38
C GLY A 400 -10.92 19.54 -26.52
N PHE A 401 -11.27 20.69 -27.09
CA PHE A 401 -11.25 21.98 -26.39
C PHE A 401 -12.31 22.11 -25.28
N SER A 402 -13.19 21.11 -25.10
CA SER A 402 -14.21 21.12 -24.04
C SER A 402 -13.65 20.76 -22.66
N TYR A 403 -12.35 20.45 -22.57
CA TYR A 403 -11.61 20.10 -21.35
C TYR A 403 -10.22 20.76 -21.37
N LEU A 404 -9.34 20.36 -20.44
CA LEU A 404 -7.97 20.84 -20.34
C LEU A 404 -7.15 20.49 -21.60
N LYS A 405 -6.29 21.42 -22.01
CA LYS A 405 -5.32 21.18 -23.08
C LYS A 405 -4.30 20.12 -22.62
N PRO A 406 -3.99 19.11 -23.45
CA PRO A 406 -2.97 18.12 -23.12
C PRO A 406 -1.61 18.75 -22.80
N VAL A 407 -0.99 18.32 -21.70
CA VAL A 407 0.32 18.83 -21.23
C VAL A 407 1.49 18.30 -22.05
N VAL A 408 1.33 17.11 -22.64
CA VAL A 408 2.28 16.48 -23.57
C VAL A 408 1.51 15.76 -24.68
N PRO A 409 2.07 15.65 -25.90
CA PRO A 409 1.49 14.79 -26.93
C PRO A 409 1.64 13.30 -26.56
N LEU A 410 0.65 12.47 -26.88
CA LEU A 410 0.79 11.02 -26.75
C LEU A 410 1.87 10.51 -27.69
N LYS A 411 2.76 9.65 -27.18
CA LYS A 411 3.86 9.07 -27.95
C LYS A 411 3.34 8.18 -29.09
N TYR A 412 2.25 7.44 -28.85
CA TYR A 412 1.58 6.61 -29.85
C TYR A 412 0.06 6.74 -29.78
N GLY A 413 -0.57 7.09 -30.91
CA GLY A 413 -2.03 7.11 -31.07
C GLY A 413 -2.67 8.50 -31.10
N ASN A 414 -2.14 9.44 -31.89
CA ASN A 414 -2.78 10.74 -32.10
C ASN A 414 -4.07 10.56 -32.95
N PRO A 415 -5.28 10.88 -32.44
CA PRO A 415 -6.52 10.72 -33.23
C PRO A 415 -6.59 11.66 -34.45
N THR A 416 -5.83 12.75 -34.43
CA THR A 416 -5.85 13.81 -35.46
C THR A 416 -5.11 13.46 -36.75
N LYS A 417 -4.61 12.23 -36.92
CA LYS A 417 -3.93 11.76 -38.14
C LYS A 417 -4.56 10.54 -38.81
N GLN A 418 -5.87 10.30 -38.64
CA GLN A 418 -6.61 9.39 -39.54
C GLN A 418 -7.26 10.19 -40.67
N GLY A 419 -6.44 10.54 -41.66
CA GLY A 419 -6.82 11.26 -42.86
C GLY A 419 -5.62 11.37 -43.80
N GLY A 420 -5.01 10.24 -44.14
CA GLY A 420 -3.82 10.22 -45.00
C GLY A 420 -3.25 8.80 -45.15
N GLN A 421 -3.71 8.12 -46.19
CA GLN A 421 -3.13 6.97 -46.89
C GLN A 421 -2.20 6.00 -46.12
N SER A 422 -2.72 4.78 -45.96
CA SER A 422 -1.98 3.54 -45.74
C SER A 422 -0.95 3.28 -46.85
N THR A 423 0.33 3.14 -46.51
CA THR A 423 1.24 2.09 -47.02
C THR A 423 2.51 2.03 -46.18
N ALA A 424 2.72 0.93 -45.44
CA ALA A 424 4.02 0.25 -45.25
C ALA A 424 3.87 -0.88 -44.20
N ALA A 425 3.99 -2.12 -44.67
CA ALA A 425 4.07 -3.30 -43.81
C ALA A 425 5.46 -3.39 -43.12
N PRO A 426 5.57 -3.85 -41.87
CA PRO A 426 6.86 -4.04 -41.23
C PRO A 426 7.50 -5.37 -41.66
N SER A 427 8.73 -5.28 -42.16
CA SER A 427 9.56 -6.42 -42.54
C SER A 427 10.06 -7.18 -41.31
N ARG A 428 9.70 -8.47 -41.22
CA ARG A 428 10.30 -9.41 -40.26
C ARG A 428 11.74 -9.70 -40.68
N LYS A 429 12.73 -9.23 -39.92
CA LYS A 429 14.09 -9.79 -39.97
C LYS A 429 14.17 -11.00 -39.03
N HIS A 430 14.20 -12.20 -39.60
CA HIS A 430 14.66 -13.40 -38.92
C HIS A 430 16.20 -13.44 -38.98
N SER A 431 16.85 -13.38 -37.83
CA SER A 431 18.26 -13.75 -37.69
C SER A 431 18.38 -15.28 -37.69
N LYS A 432 18.89 -15.84 -38.78
CA LYS A 432 19.33 -17.24 -38.83
C LYS A 432 20.60 -17.39 -37.98
N PHE A 433 20.54 -18.19 -36.92
CA PHE A 433 21.73 -18.74 -36.28
C PHE A 433 22.28 -19.86 -37.18
N ALA A 434 23.55 -19.72 -37.58
CA ALA A 434 24.28 -20.71 -38.33
C ALA A 434 24.69 -21.88 -37.42
N SER A 435 24.32 -23.10 -37.81
CA SER A 435 24.80 -24.35 -37.25
C SER A 435 26.24 -24.60 -37.71
N GLY A 436 27.21 -24.42 -36.81
CA GLY A 436 28.60 -24.82 -37.02
C GLY A 436 28.74 -26.34 -36.98
N HIS A 437 29.19 -26.91 -38.10
CA HIS A 437 29.64 -28.29 -38.20
C HIS A 437 30.90 -28.52 -37.35
N GLY A 438 30.83 -29.47 -36.41
CA GLY A 438 32.02 -30.10 -35.83
C GLY A 438 32.54 -31.19 -36.78
N LYS A 439 33.84 -31.14 -37.08
CA LYS A 439 34.60 -32.29 -37.57
C LYS A 439 35.70 -32.66 -36.56
N PRO A 440 36.14 -33.93 -36.55
CA PRO A 440 36.75 -34.58 -35.39
C PRO A 440 38.27 -34.49 -35.43
N HIS A 441 38.91 -34.49 -34.25
CA HIS A 441 40.32 -34.86 -34.12
C HIS A 441 40.44 -36.22 -33.43
N ARG A 442 41.00 -37.17 -34.18
CA ARG A 442 41.76 -38.32 -33.66
C ARG A 442 43.17 -37.84 -33.32
N GLY A 443 43.77 -38.42 -32.29
CA GLY A 443 45.15 -38.22 -31.86
C GLY A 443 45.24 -38.34 -30.36
#